data_AF-A0A355AJ28-F1
#
_entry.id   AF-A0A355AJ28-F1
#
_cell.length_a   1.000
_cell.length_b   1.000
_cell.length_c   1.000
_cell.angle_alpha   90.00
_cell.angle_beta   90.00
_cell.angle_gamma   90.00
#
_symmetry.space_group_name_H-M   'P 1'
#
loop_
_entity.id
_entity.type
_entity.pdbx_description
1 polymer ?
#
loop_
_entity_poly.entity_id
_entity_poly.type
_entity_poly.pdbx_seq_one_letter_code
_entity_poly.pdbx_strand_id
1 'polypeptide(L)'
;MNKCTDVVAFLKTLPVASVLGDILKAAEKGPVVVGAPPGSGKTLLVPAALHDSLRSEENLILVQPRRFAARAIARQIATIRGCPLGDEVGYRVRFDSKVSQSTTLCVQTTGVLLRQCVADPSLSGISCVVLDEFHERSLEMDLLIGLLKNLRETIRPDLKVLVMSATLDADAVAAYLGGATVIR
;
A
#
# COMPACT_ATOMS: atom_id res chain seq x y z
N MET A 1 3.46 -28.47 -15.90
CA MET A 1 4.13 -27.48 -15.02
C MET A 1 3.14 -26.36 -14.76
N ASN A 2 2.73 -26.15 -13.51
CA ASN A 2 1.72 -25.15 -13.16
C ASN A 2 2.35 -23.76 -13.19
N LYS A 3 1.95 -22.93 -14.18
CA LYS A 3 2.45 -21.56 -14.39
C LYS A 3 2.39 -20.67 -13.12
N CYS A 4 1.49 -20.95 -12.17
CA CYS A 4 1.44 -20.21 -10.89
C CYS A 4 2.65 -20.46 -9.98
N THR A 5 3.19 -21.69 -9.95
CA THR A 5 4.34 -22.03 -9.11
C THR A 5 5.60 -21.30 -9.56
N ASP A 6 5.76 -21.13 -10.88
CA ASP A 6 6.89 -20.41 -11.48
C ASP A 6 6.85 -18.91 -11.16
N VAL A 7 5.65 -18.30 -11.13
CA VAL A 7 5.46 -16.89 -10.74
C VAL A 7 5.83 -16.68 -9.28
N VAL A 8 5.36 -17.54 -8.36
CA VAL A 8 5.69 -17.42 -6.93
C VAL A 8 7.18 -17.62 -6.68
N ALA A 9 7.82 -18.56 -7.39
CA ALA A 9 9.26 -18.77 -7.31
C ALA A 9 10.03 -17.54 -7.80
N PHE A 10 9.65 -16.95 -8.94
CA PHE A 10 10.24 -15.72 -9.45
C PHE A 10 10.09 -14.55 -8.48
N LEU A 11 8.91 -14.37 -7.88
CA LEU A 11 8.67 -13.29 -6.92
C LEU A 11 9.59 -13.36 -5.69
N LYS A 12 9.96 -14.56 -5.24
CA LYS A 12 10.93 -14.75 -4.15
C LYS A 12 12.36 -14.31 -4.52
N THR A 13 12.66 -14.20 -5.81
CA THR A 13 13.96 -13.70 -6.30
C THR A 13 14.03 -12.19 -6.44
N LEU A 14 12.89 -11.48 -6.28
CA LEU A 14 12.86 -10.04 -6.41
C LEU A 14 13.58 -9.35 -5.24
N PRO A 15 14.31 -8.24 -5.47
CA PRO A 15 15.09 -7.57 -4.45
C PRO A 15 14.33 -7.22 -3.17
N VAL A 16 13.06 -6.83 -3.26
CA VAL A 16 12.29 -6.46 -2.06
C VAL A 16 12.02 -7.66 -1.14
N ALA A 17 12.07 -8.90 -1.65
CA ALA A 17 11.76 -10.10 -0.89
C ALA A 17 12.69 -10.29 0.31
N SER A 18 13.96 -9.89 0.21
CA SER A 18 14.93 -10.02 1.31
C SER A 18 14.68 -9.03 2.46
N VAL A 19 13.98 -7.93 2.21
CA VAL A 19 13.72 -6.87 3.21
C VAL A 19 12.28 -6.86 3.72
N LEU A 20 11.40 -7.75 3.22
CA LEU A 20 9.99 -7.81 3.66
C LEU A 20 9.86 -7.98 5.18
N GLY A 21 10.67 -8.84 5.79
CA GLY A 21 10.63 -9.06 7.24
C GLY A 21 10.95 -7.79 8.04
N ASP A 22 11.86 -6.96 7.55
CA ASP A 22 12.21 -5.70 8.19
C ASP A 22 11.12 -4.65 8.00
N ILE A 23 10.47 -4.63 6.83
CA ILE A 23 9.30 -3.77 6.56
C ILE A 23 8.16 -4.09 7.52
N LEU A 24 7.82 -5.36 7.70
CA LEU A 24 6.75 -5.79 8.61
C LEU A 24 7.07 -5.39 10.06
N LYS A 25 8.29 -5.65 10.53
CA LYS A 25 8.73 -5.26 11.89
C LYS A 25 8.72 -3.75 12.11
N ALA A 26 9.11 -2.98 11.10
CA ALA A 26 9.10 -1.53 11.19
C ALA A 26 7.67 -0.97 11.21
N ALA A 27 6.76 -1.57 10.43
CA ALA A 27 5.36 -1.16 10.35
C ALA A 27 4.59 -1.34 11.66
N GLU A 28 5.00 -2.29 12.52
CA GLU A 28 4.45 -2.42 13.88
C GLU A 28 4.84 -1.28 14.82
N LYS A 29 5.94 -0.57 14.54
CA LYS A 29 6.48 0.48 15.41
C LYS A 29 6.02 1.88 15.03
N GLY A 30 5.67 2.08 13.76
CA GLY A 30 5.29 3.40 13.23
C GLY A 30 5.34 3.45 11.71
N PRO A 31 5.39 4.66 11.13
CA PRO A 31 5.46 4.80 9.69
C PRO A 31 6.77 4.26 9.13
N VAL A 32 6.71 3.81 7.89
CA VAL A 32 7.87 3.26 7.18
C VAL A 32 7.97 3.88 5.80
N VAL A 33 9.20 4.20 5.41
CA VAL A 33 9.52 4.66 4.05
C VAL A 33 10.39 3.59 3.37
N VAL A 34 9.93 3.07 2.24
CA VAL A 34 10.62 2.02 1.49
C VAL A 34 11.19 2.60 0.19
N GLY A 35 12.50 2.82 0.20
CA GLY A 35 13.33 3.10 -0.98
C GLY A 35 13.74 1.79 -1.65
N ALA A 36 13.91 1.80 -2.98
CA ALA A 36 14.39 0.68 -3.82
C ALA A 36 14.08 0.99 -5.31
N PRO A 37 14.84 0.47 -6.27
CA PRO A 37 14.66 0.79 -7.69
C PRO A 37 13.32 0.28 -8.27
N PRO A 38 12.85 0.84 -9.41
CA PRO A 38 11.75 0.26 -10.18
C PRO A 38 12.04 -1.19 -10.55
N GLY A 39 11.00 -2.02 -10.63
CA GLY A 39 11.15 -3.46 -10.92
C GLY A 39 11.60 -4.33 -9.74
N SER A 40 11.85 -3.73 -8.56
CA SER A 40 12.21 -4.47 -7.33
C SER A 40 11.09 -5.30 -6.72
N GLY A 41 9.85 -5.17 -7.21
CA GLY A 41 8.69 -5.96 -6.77
C GLY A 41 7.83 -5.34 -5.68
N LYS A 42 8.14 -4.13 -5.21
CA LYS A 42 7.50 -3.54 -4.01
C LYS A 42 6.00 -3.41 -4.11
N THR A 43 5.53 -2.85 -5.23
CA THR A 43 4.11 -2.62 -5.50
C THR A 43 3.25 -3.88 -5.40
N LEU A 44 3.84 -5.06 -5.63
CA LEU A 44 3.13 -6.34 -5.55
C LEU A 44 3.37 -7.04 -4.20
N LEU A 45 4.62 -7.10 -3.74
CA LEU A 45 5.00 -7.93 -2.60
C LEU A 45 4.82 -7.26 -1.25
N VAL A 46 5.10 -5.97 -1.15
CA VAL A 46 4.99 -5.23 0.12
C VAL A 46 3.53 -5.15 0.60
N PRO A 47 2.54 -4.70 -0.19
CA PRO A 47 1.16 -4.66 0.27
C PRO A 47 0.59 -6.05 0.52
N ALA A 48 1.01 -7.07 -0.25
CA ALA A 48 0.59 -8.45 -0.01
C ALA A 48 1.11 -8.99 1.33
N ALA A 49 2.40 -8.79 1.63
CA ALA A 49 3.01 -9.22 2.88
C ALA A 49 2.43 -8.44 4.09
N LEU A 50 2.20 -7.14 3.95
CA LEU A 50 1.54 -6.34 4.98
C LEU A 50 0.14 -6.87 5.26
N HIS A 51 -0.65 -7.13 4.22
CA HIS A 51 -1.98 -7.70 4.36
C HIS A 51 -1.97 -9.06 5.06
N ASP A 52 -0.99 -9.94 4.78
CA ASP A 52 -0.84 -11.23 5.47
C ASP A 52 -0.51 -11.09 6.96
N SER A 53 0.07 -9.96 7.36
CA SER A 53 0.39 -9.65 8.77
C SER A 53 -0.77 -9.01 9.54
N LEU A 54 -1.82 -8.56 8.84
CA LEU A 54 -2.98 -7.94 9.46
C LEU A 54 -3.89 -8.99 10.11
N ARG A 55 -4.65 -8.56 11.11
CA ARG A 55 -5.66 -9.41 11.76
C ARG A 55 -6.86 -9.60 10.83
N SER A 56 -7.59 -10.69 11.02
CA SER A 56 -8.90 -10.87 10.39
C SER A 56 -9.77 -9.65 10.69
N GLU A 57 -10.40 -9.06 9.67
CA GLU A 57 -11.19 -7.80 9.68
C GLU A 57 -10.43 -6.48 9.45
N GLU A 58 -9.10 -6.50 9.43
CA GLU A 58 -8.30 -5.32 9.13
C GLU A 58 -8.15 -5.10 7.62
N ASN A 59 -8.50 -3.90 7.13
CA ASN A 59 -8.40 -3.58 5.72
C ASN A 59 -7.11 -2.81 5.40
N LEU A 60 -6.52 -3.14 4.25
CA LEU A 60 -5.39 -2.45 3.64
C LEU A 60 -5.81 -1.71 2.38
N ILE A 61 -5.43 -0.43 2.29
CA ILE A 61 -5.54 0.36 1.06
C ILE A 61 -4.16 0.55 0.45
N LEU A 62 -4.00 0.13 -0.80
CA LEU A 62 -2.84 0.48 -1.63
C LEU A 62 -3.21 1.63 -2.55
N VAL A 63 -2.57 2.78 -2.38
CA VAL A 63 -2.78 3.95 -3.21
C VAL A 63 -1.81 3.92 -4.38
N GLN A 64 -2.36 4.04 -5.59
CA GLN A 64 -1.61 4.14 -6.83
C GLN A 64 -2.19 5.29 -7.68
N PRO A 65 -1.45 6.37 -7.96
CA PRO A 65 -1.97 7.57 -8.63
C PRO A 65 -2.59 7.30 -10.00
N ARG A 66 -2.10 6.28 -10.74
CA ARG A 66 -2.56 5.99 -12.10
C ARG A 66 -3.67 4.94 -12.14
N ARG A 67 -4.83 5.29 -12.70
CA ARG A 67 -6.01 4.39 -12.78
C ARG A 67 -5.71 3.06 -13.46
N PHE A 68 -5.00 3.08 -14.59
CA PHE A 68 -4.67 1.85 -15.32
C PHE A 68 -3.72 0.96 -14.49
N ALA A 69 -2.73 1.57 -13.84
CA ALA A 69 -1.82 0.86 -12.96
C ALA A 69 -2.56 0.25 -11.76
N ALA A 70 -3.42 1.02 -11.08
CA ALA A 70 -4.21 0.52 -9.95
C ALA A 70 -5.00 -0.76 -10.29
N ARG A 71 -5.66 -0.79 -11.46
CA ARG A 71 -6.39 -1.97 -11.95
C ARG A 71 -5.46 -3.15 -12.26
N ALA A 72 -4.33 -2.88 -12.90
CA ALA A 72 -3.35 -3.90 -13.25
C ALA A 72 -2.72 -4.52 -12.00
N ILE A 73 -2.33 -3.70 -11.03
CA ILE A 73 -1.73 -4.11 -9.76
C ILE A 73 -2.70 -4.97 -8.96
N ALA A 74 -3.96 -4.55 -8.80
CA ALA A 74 -4.97 -5.36 -8.11
C ALA A 74 -5.12 -6.74 -8.76
N ARG A 75 -5.17 -6.80 -10.09
CA ARG A 75 -5.26 -8.07 -10.83
C ARG A 75 -4.01 -8.93 -10.62
N GLN A 76 -2.83 -8.34 -10.62
CA GLN A 76 -1.57 -9.06 -10.39
C GLN A 76 -1.52 -9.61 -8.96
N ILE A 77 -1.83 -8.81 -7.95
CA ILE A 77 -1.87 -9.25 -6.55
C ILE A 77 -2.90 -10.39 -6.38
N ALA A 78 -4.11 -10.27 -6.94
CA ALA A 78 -5.12 -11.33 -6.90
C ALA A 78 -4.60 -12.64 -7.54
N THR A 79 -3.91 -12.54 -8.68
CA THR A 79 -3.30 -13.70 -9.36
C THR A 79 -2.23 -14.36 -8.50
N ILE A 80 -1.37 -13.56 -7.86
CA ILE A 80 -0.30 -14.04 -6.98
C ILE A 80 -0.87 -14.77 -5.76
N ARG A 81 -1.97 -14.26 -5.20
CA ARG A 81 -2.68 -14.87 -4.06
C ARG A 81 -3.59 -16.03 -4.44
N GLY A 82 -3.79 -16.27 -5.74
CA GLY A 82 -4.68 -17.33 -6.24
C GLY A 82 -6.16 -17.08 -5.97
N CYS A 83 -6.58 -15.82 -5.79
CA CYS A 83 -7.97 -15.44 -5.54
C CYS A 83 -8.60 -14.70 -6.74
N PRO A 84 -9.94 -14.75 -6.89
CA PRO A 84 -10.62 -13.94 -7.90
C PRO A 84 -10.48 -12.44 -7.62
N LEU A 85 -10.21 -11.64 -8.65
CA LEU A 85 -10.24 -10.18 -8.53
C LEU A 85 -11.65 -9.71 -8.11
N GLY A 86 -11.73 -8.89 -7.09
CA GLY A 86 -12.96 -8.40 -6.47
C GLY A 86 -13.43 -9.23 -5.28
N ASP A 87 -12.74 -10.32 -4.94
CA ASP A 87 -12.91 -11.05 -3.69
C ASP A 87 -11.96 -10.46 -2.64
N GLU A 88 -11.01 -11.22 -2.08
CA GLU A 88 -10.00 -10.72 -1.11
C GLU A 88 -9.24 -9.46 -1.59
N VAL A 89 -8.90 -9.43 -2.89
CA VAL A 89 -8.16 -8.33 -3.53
C VAL A 89 -9.04 -7.64 -4.57
N GLY A 90 -9.15 -6.32 -4.50
CA GLY A 90 -9.97 -5.53 -5.42
C GLY A 90 -9.39 -4.16 -5.75
N TYR A 91 -10.15 -3.37 -6.51
CA TYR A 91 -9.78 -1.98 -6.79
C TYR A 91 -10.96 -1.03 -6.80
N ARG A 92 -10.71 0.25 -6.48
CA ARG A 92 -11.64 1.36 -6.71
C ARG A 92 -10.93 2.52 -7.40
N VAL A 93 -11.39 2.87 -8.59
CA VAL A 93 -10.94 4.06 -9.34
C VAL A 93 -12.15 4.90 -9.73
N ARG A 94 -11.93 6.11 -10.25
CA ARG A 94 -13.05 6.94 -10.71
C ARG A 94 -13.80 6.21 -11.85
N PHE A 95 -15.11 6.06 -11.66
CA PHE A 95 -16.06 5.42 -12.59
C PHE A 95 -15.92 3.91 -12.80
N ASP A 96 -15.04 3.24 -12.05
CA ASP A 96 -14.87 1.78 -12.15
C ASP A 96 -14.40 1.19 -10.82
N SER A 97 -15.01 0.10 -10.40
CA SER A 97 -14.65 -0.60 -9.16
C SER A 97 -14.95 -2.08 -9.29
N LYS A 98 -14.06 -2.90 -8.73
CA LYS A 98 -14.26 -4.34 -8.60
C LYS A 98 -13.86 -4.76 -7.19
N VAL A 99 -14.86 -4.82 -6.32
CA VAL A 99 -14.74 -5.07 -4.87
C VAL A 99 -16.03 -5.74 -4.38
N SER A 100 -15.94 -6.44 -3.25
CA SER A 100 -17.05 -7.07 -2.53
C SER A 100 -16.95 -6.73 -1.03
N GLN A 101 -17.78 -7.37 -0.20
CA GLN A 101 -17.63 -7.34 1.25
C GLN A 101 -16.40 -8.12 1.75
N SER A 102 -15.89 -9.06 0.97
CA SER A 102 -14.67 -9.83 1.26
C SER A 102 -13.39 -9.11 0.85
N THR A 103 -13.47 -7.96 0.17
CA THR A 103 -12.27 -7.20 -0.23
C THR A 103 -11.63 -6.48 0.94
N THR A 104 -10.53 -7.05 1.42
CA THR A 104 -9.71 -6.52 2.50
C THR A 104 -8.41 -5.89 2.02
N LEU A 105 -7.95 -6.20 0.80
CA LEU A 105 -6.87 -5.49 0.10
C LEU A 105 -7.43 -4.72 -1.10
N CYS A 106 -7.55 -3.40 -0.97
CA CYS A 106 -8.15 -2.55 -2.01
C CYS A 106 -7.13 -1.60 -2.62
N VAL A 107 -6.88 -1.72 -3.92
CA VAL A 107 -6.05 -0.77 -4.66
C VAL A 107 -6.89 0.41 -5.12
N GLN A 108 -6.50 1.63 -4.74
CA GLN A 108 -7.25 2.84 -5.03
C GLN A 108 -6.39 3.90 -5.69
N THR A 109 -7.00 4.78 -6.49
CA THR A 109 -6.34 6.04 -6.85
C THR A 109 -6.34 7.04 -5.70
N THR A 110 -5.35 7.93 -5.66
CA THR A 110 -5.22 9.00 -4.67
C THR A 110 -6.51 9.77 -4.44
N GLY A 111 -7.13 10.29 -5.50
CA GLY A 111 -8.40 11.01 -5.40
C GLY A 111 -9.61 10.18 -4.91
N VAL A 112 -9.55 8.85 -4.89
CA VAL A 112 -10.59 8.01 -4.26
C VAL A 112 -10.39 7.99 -2.74
N LEU A 113 -9.16 7.73 -2.28
CA LEU A 113 -8.87 7.72 -0.84
C LEU A 113 -9.04 9.12 -0.23
N LEU A 114 -8.64 10.19 -0.92
CA LEU A 114 -8.87 11.56 -0.45
C LEU A 114 -10.36 11.84 -0.19
N ARG A 115 -11.26 11.39 -1.07
CA ARG A 115 -12.71 11.53 -0.84
C ARG A 115 -13.19 10.69 0.34
N GLN A 116 -12.60 9.51 0.57
CA GLN A 116 -12.88 8.71 1.76
C GLN A 116 -12.45 9.44 3.03
N CYS A 117 -11.26 10.05 3.07
CA CYS A 117 -10.81 10.85 4.21
C CYS A 117 -11.73 12.05 4.50
N VAL A 118 -12.28 12.69 3.46
CA VAL A 118 -13.23 13.80 3.65
C VAL A 118 -14.57 13.30 4.18
N ALA A 119 -15.06 12.16 3.69
CA ALA A 119 -16.34 11.59 4.11
C ALA A 119 -16.27 10.97 5.52
N ASP A 120 -15.17 10.30 5.83
CA ASP A 120 -14.85 9.72 7.14
C ASP A 120 -13.40 10.08 7.53
N PRO A 121 -13.22 11.16 8.30
CA PRO A 121 -11.91 11.59 8.78
C PRO A 121 -11.20 10.57 9.67
N SER A 122 -11.91 9.59 10.24
CA SER A 122 -11.32 8.56 11.10
C SER A 122 -10.75 7.38 10.32
N LEU A 123 -11.08 7.26 9.02
CA LEU A 123 -10.84 6.07 8.19
C LEU A 123 -11.19 4.77 8.95
N SER A 124 -12.41 4.72 9.47
CA SER A 124 -12.90 3.58 10.23
C SER A 124 -12.84 2.29 9.41
N GLY A 125 -12.38 1.21 10.04
CA GLY A 125 -12.19 -0.09 9.39
C GLY A 125 -10.95 -0.19 8.51
N ILE A 126 -10.16 0.88 8.33
CA ILE A 126 -8.86 0.82 7.65
C ILE A 126 -7.75 0.75 8.71
N SER A 127 -6.87 -0.25 8.56
CA SER A 127 -5.76 -0.49 9.48
C SER A 127 -4.41 -0.17 8.86
N CYS A 128 -4.31 -0.22 7.52
CA CYS A 128 -3.09 0.09 6.81
C CYS A 128 -3.35 0.88 5.52
N VAL A 129 -2.55 1.92 5.31
CA VAL A 129 -2.49 2.66 4.05
C VAL A 129 -1.07 2.62 3.51
N VAL A 130 -0.93 2.16 2.27
CA VAL A 130 0.34 2.12 1.53
C VAL A 130 0.27 3.13 0.39
N LEU A 131 1.15 4.12 0.40
CA LEU A 131 1.30 5.12 -0.66
C LEU A 131 2.36 4.66 -1.66
N ASP A 132 1.95 4.16 -2.82
CA ASP A 132 2.85 3.76 -3.90
C ASP A 132 3.22 4.93 -4.81
N GLU A 133 4.34 4.80 -5.52
CA GLU A 133 4.82 5.79 -6.51
C GLU A 133 4.86 7.23 -5.95
N PHE A 134 5.22 7.41 -4.68
CA PHE A 134 5.18 8.74 -4.02
C PHE A 134 6.10 9.79 -4.69
N HIS A 135 7.01 9.37 -5.58
CA HIS A 135 7.84 10.28 -6.37
C HIS A 135 7.08 11.03 -7.47
N GLU A 136 5.86 10.63 -7.85
CA GLU A 136 5.05 11.36 -8.82
C GLU A 136 4.51 12.72 -8.30
N ARG A 137 5.13 13.29 -7.26
CA ARG A 137 4.86 14.58 -6.57
C ARG A 137 3.65 15.31 -7.12
N SER A 138 2.48 14.82 -6.72
CA SER A 138 1.20 15.42 -7.05
C SER A 138 0.64 16.05 -5.78
N LEU A 139 -0.01 17.21 -5.93
CA LEU A 139 -0.67 17.90 -4.83
C LEU A 139 -1.63 16.99 -4.07
N GLU A 140 -2.28 16.06 -4.76
CA GLU A 140 -3.16 15.07 -4.15
C GLU A 140 -2.41 14.11 -3.22
N MET A 141 -1.23 13.61 -3.61
CA MET A 141 -0.43 12.72 -2.76
C MET A 141 0.15 13.46 -1.56
N ASP A 142 0.57 14.71 -1.75
CA ASP A 142 1.09 15.57 -0.67
C ASP A 142 0.00 15.92 0.35
N LEU A 143 -1.21 16.23 -0.12
CA LEU A 143 -2.36 16.43 0.76
C LEU A 143 -2.69 15.13 1.53
N LEU A 144 -2.70 14.00 0.83
CA LEU A 144 -3.04 12.71 1.42
C LEU A 144 -2.07 12.31 2.54
N ILE A 145 -0.75 12.42 2.32
CA ILE A 145 0.22 12.10 3.37
C ILE A 145 0.09 13.04 4.58
N GLY A 146 -0.24 14.32 4.37
CA GLY A 146 -0.50 15.27 5.45
C GLY A 146 -1.74 14.91 6.28
N LEU A 147 -2.84 14.52 5.61
CA LEU A 147 -4.04 14.03 6.29
C LEU A 147 -3.77 12.76 7.09
N LEU A 148 -3.04 11.80 6.52
CA LEU A 148 -2.69 10.55 7.19
C LEU A 148 -1.77 10.78 8.40
N LYS A 149 -0.80 11.70 8.27
CA LYS A 149 0.07 12.11 9.39
C LYS A 149 -0.76 12.71 10.52
N ASN A 150 -1.62 13.69 10.20
CA ASN A 150 -2.46 14.34 11.20
C ASN A 150 -3.41 13.35 11.88
N LEU A 151 -4.03 12.45 11.11
CA LEU A 151 -4.90 11.39 11.61
C LEU A 151 -4.16 10.50 12.62
N ARG A 152 -2.92 10.10 12.32
CA ARG A 152 -2.08 9.32 13.24
C ARG A 152 -1.71 10.06 14.52
N GLU A 153 -1.41 11.35 14.42
CA GLU A 153 -1.01 12.17 15.57
C GLU A 153 -2.18 12.53 16.49
N THR A 154 -3.42 12.40 16.03
CA THR A 154 -4.60 12.91 16.75
C THR A 154 -5.60 11.81 17.13
N ILE A 155 -6.06 10.99 16.19
CA ILE A 155 -7.22 10.10 16.38
C ILE A 155 -6.82 8.63 16.27
N ARG A 156 -5.92 8.27 15.34
CA ARG A 156 -5.58 6.87 14.99
C ARG A 156 -4.08 6.60 15.06
N PRO A 157 -3.45 6.65 16.25
CA PRO A 157 -2.03 6.32 16.40
C PRO A 157 -1.70 4.88 15.97
N ASP A 158 -2.72 4.00 15.95
CA ASP A 158 -2.68 2.62 15.48
C ASP A 158 -2.61 2.46 13.95
N LEU A 159 -3.00 3.48 13.17
CA LEU A 159 -3.03 3.39 11.71
C LEU A 159 -1.60 3.21 11.16
N LYS A 160 -1.39 2.10 10.46
CA LYS A 160 -0.12 1.82 9.78
C LYS A 160 -0.06 2.61 8.47
N VAL A 161 1.00 3.41 8.30
CA VAL A 161 1.23 4.19 7.07
C VAL A 161 2.58 3.81 6.49
N LEU A 162 2.57 3.33 5.26
CA LEU A 162 3.76 3.00 4.51
C LEU A 162 3.87 3.90 3.28
N VAL A 163 5.08 4.39 2.99
CA VAL A 163 5.35 5.17 1.78
C VAL A 163 6.40 4.44 0.95
N MET A 164 6.07 4.14 -0.30
CA MET A 164 6.98 3.48 -1.24
C MET A 164 7.37 4.46 -2.34
N SER A 165 8.66 4.51 -2.66
CA SER A 165 9.14 5.33 -3.75
C SER A 165 10.42 4.78 -4.39
N ALA A 166 10.57 5.04 -5.69
CA ALA A 166 11.74 4.64 -6.46
C ALA A 166 12.91 5.62 -6.37
N THR A 167 12.61 6.91 -6.19
CA THR A 167 13.57 8.02 -6.40
C THR A 167 13.48 9.11 -5.34
N LEU A 168 12.71 8.92 -4.27
CA LEU A 168 12.55 9.96 -3.26
C LEU A 168 13.82 10.19 -2.45
N ASP A 169 13.95 11.42 -1.96
CA ASP A 169 14.60 11.69 -0.69
C ASP A 169 13.77 11.05 0.43
N ALA A 170 14.00 9.75 0.63
CA ALA A 170 13.31 8.94 1.63
C ALA A 170 13.50 9.52 3.04
N ASP A 171 14.63 10.18 3.28
CA ASP A 171 14.97 10.77 4.57
C ASP A 171 14.14 12.03 4.84
N ALA A 172 13.88 12.86 3.82
CA ALA A 172 12.96 14.00 3.94
C ALA A 172 11.52 13.58 4.28
N VAL A 173 11.00 12.53 3.65
CA VAL A 173 9.66 12.01 3.99
C VAL A 173 9.65 11.34 5.35
N ALA A 174 10.72 10.64 5.72
CA ALA A 174 10.82 10.06 7.05
C ALA A 174 10.83 11.13 8.14
N ALA A 175 11.58 12.21 7.95
CA ALA A 175 11.59 13.37 8.83
C ALA A 175 10.20 14.00 8.93
N TYR A 176 9.50 14.18 7.79
CA TYR A 176 8.14 14.69 7.77
C TYR A 176 7.17 13.82 8.57
N LEU A 177 7.29 12.49 8.47
CA LEU A 177 6.45 11.53 9.19
C LEU A 177 6.86 11.32 10.67
N GLY A 178 7.70 12.20 11.22
CA GLY A 178 8.10 12.15 12.64
C GLY A 178 9.22 11.15 12.92
N GLY A 179 10.16 10.96 11.98
CA GLY A 179 11.28 10.03 12.12
C GLY A 179 10.92 8.60 11.74
N ALA A 180 10.15 8.42 10.67
CA ALA A 180 9.78 7.10 10.14
C ALA A 180 11.02 6.24 9.87
N THR A 181 10.87 4.92 10.01
CA THR A 181 11.97 4.00 9.66
C THR A 181 12.15 3.95 8.15
N VAL A 182 13.39 4.14 7.67
CA VAL A 182 13.73 4.06 6.25
C VAL A 182 14.35 2.69 5.95
N ILE A 183 13.82 1.99 4.94
CA ILE A 183 14.32 0.70 4.45
C ILE A 183 14.68 0.86 2.96
N ARG A 184 15.82 0.29 2.55
CA ARG A 184 16.38 0.41 1.19
C ARG A 184 16.73 -0.96 0.62
#